data_AF-A0A956G0X5-F1
#
_entry.id   AF-A0A956G0X5-F1
#
_cell.length_a   1.000
_cell.length_b   1.000
_cell.length_c   1.000
_cell.angle_alpha   90.00
_cell.angle_beta   90.00
_cell.angle_gamma   90.00
#
_symmetry.space_group_name_H-M   'P 1'
#
loop_
_entity.id
_entity.type
_entity.pdbx_description
1 polymer ?
#
loop_
_entity_poly.entity_id
_entity_poly.type
_entity_poly.pdbx_seq_one_letter_code
_entity_poly.pdbx_strand_id
1 'polypeptide(L)'
;MPIHPADAVPEKAQKAVDRIFSPLANEHLVLVYDRTVFGSAKKGMLVTDQRIIVYDDEEQRSVRYAQLTYAYWIALDAPHYKLVLTHDDGTSELNIYTNDAAHLDRIVELIRAQAAPDAWRDAEAAASDAREERIAEAAAVASDGRPIRVNSAPHIDPLCPHCEAPLQSVNERTLDGLLGVRYVYFCPSCRKVLGMSHRQGYLLS
;
A
#
# COMPACT_ATOMS: atom_id res chain seq x y z
N MET A 1 18.69 11.27 -0.26
CA MET A 1 19.83 11.72 -1.09
C MET A 1 19.31 11.73 -2.51
N PRO A 2 19.27 12.88 -3.23
CA PRO A 2 18.82 12.89 -4.61
C PRO A 2 19.81 12.07 -5.45
N ILE A 3 19.30 11.14 -6.25
CA ILE A 3 20.13 10.33 -7.14
C ILE A 3 20.49 11.23 -8.32
N HIS A 4 21.79 11.46 -8.56
CA HIS A 4 22.24 12.28 -9.68
C HIS A 4 22.08 11.45 -10.97
N PRO A 5 21.71 12.03 -12.12
CA PRO A 5 21.55 11.30 -13.39
C PRO A 5 22.81 10.53 -13.87
N ALA A 6 23.95 10.75 -13.23
CA ALA A 6 25.23 10.11 -13.51
C ALA A 6 25.56 8.93 -12.57
N ASP A 7 24.78 8.73 -11.50
CA ASP A 7 24.94 7.57 -10.63
C ASP A 7 24.28 6.38 -11.33
N ALA A 8 25.06 5.33 -11.60
CA ALA A 8 24.61 4.16 -12.32
C ALA A 8 23.36 3.57 -11.64
N VAL A 9 22.20 3.82 -12.24
CA VAL A 9 20.93 3.20 -11.84
C VAL A 9 21.15 1.68 -11.89
N PRO A 10 20.96 0.94 -10.78
CA PRO A 10 21.16 -0.50 -10.79
C PRO A 10 20.37 -1.12 -11.96
N GLU A 11 20.94 -2.09 -12.68
CA GLU A 11 20.35 -2.69 -13.90
C GLU A 11 18.86 -3.09 -13.72
N LYS A 12 18.47 -3.46 -12.50
CA LYS A 12 17.07 -3.75 -12.12
C LYS A 12 16.18 -2.52 -12.07
N ALA A 13 16.67 -1.42 -11.50
CA ALA A 13 15.98 -0.14 -11.56
C ALA A 13 15.93 0.37 -13.00
N GLN A 14 16.95 0.10 -13.83
CA GLN A 14 16.89 0.41 -15.26
C GLN A 14 15.83 -0.42 -15.98
N LYS A 15 15.70 -1.72 -15.71
CA LYS A 15 14.62 -2.56 -16.28
C LYS A 15 13.22 -2.16 -15.81
N ALA A 16 13.08 -1.78 -14.54
CA ALA A 16 11.85 -1.20 -14.01
C ALA A 16 11.54 0.11 -14.73
N VAL A 17 12.56 0.97 -14.89
CA VAL A 17 12.50 2.19 -15.67
C VAL A 17 12.09 1.84 -17.09
N ASP A 18 12.84 1.10 -17.90
CA ASP A 18 12.53 0.80 -19.31
C ASP A 18 11.12 0.22 -19.54
N ARG A 19 10.70 -0.73 -18.69
CA ARG A 19 9.36 -1.33 -18.76
C ARG A 19 8.26 -0.31 -18.48
N ILE A 20 8.52 0.64 -17.59
CA ILE A 20 7.56 1.63 -17.14
C ILE A 20 7.65 2.95 -17.95
N PHE A 21 8.84 3.32 -18.41
CA PHE A 21 9.22 4.61 -18.99
C PHE A 21 9.12 4.66 -20.50
N SER A 22 9.00 3.52 -21.19
CA SER A 22 8.74 3.55 -22.64
C SER A 22 7.56 4.46 -23.05
N PRO A 23 6.47 4.61 -22.26
CA PRO A 23 5.41 5.60 -22.51
C PRO A 23 5.64 7.02 -21.92
N LEU A 24 6.77 7.30 -21.25
CA LEU A 24 7.04 8.53 -20.51
C LEU A 24 8.11 9.43 -21.15
N ALA A 25 8.32 9.34 -22.47
CA ALA A 25 9.48 9.91 -23.17
C ALA A 25 9.77 11.42 -22.93
N ASN A 26 8.81 12.18 -22.37
CA ASN A 26 8.94 13.62 -22.11
C ASN A 26 8.73 14.00 -20.63
N GLU A 27 8.81 13.05 -19.70
CA GLU A 27 8.63 13.31 -18.27
C GLU A 27 9.91 13.02 -17.49
N HIS A 28 10.24 13.88 -16.53
CA HIS A 28 11.38 13.70 -15.66
C HIS A 28 11.00 12.81 -14.47
N LEU A 29 11.69 11.68 -14.32
CA LEU A 29 11.57 10.83 -13.15
C LEU A 29 12.08 11.56 -11.91
N VAL A 30 11.23 11.70 -10.91
CA VAL A 30 11.59 12.31 -9.62
C VAL A 30 11.84 11.26 -8.56
N LEU A 31 10.94 10.27 -8.44
CA LEU A 31 11.04 9.22 -7.43
C LEU A 31 10.50 7.89 -7.95
N VAL A 32 11.26 6.84 -7.68
CA VAL A 32 10.86 5.44 -7.86
C VAL A 32 10.71 4.84 -6.47
N TYR A 33 9.53 4.31 -6.20
CA TYR A 33 9.25 3.52 -5.02
C TYR A 33 8.86 2.11 -5.45
N ASP A 34 9.80 1.16 -5.33
CA ASP A 34 9.56 -0.25 -5.64
C ASP A 34 9.26 -1.01 -4.35
N ARG A 35 8.05 -1.58 -4.24
CA ARG A 35 7.66 -2.43 -3.10
C ARG A 35 8.05 -3.89 -3.31
N THR A 36 8.61 -4.24 -4.46
CA THR A 36 9.08 -5.59 -4.70
C THR A 36 10.49 -5.73 -4.14
N VAL A 37 10.60 -6.42 -3.00
CA VAL A 37 11.87 -6.78 -2.32
C VAL A 37 12.88 -7.45 -3.28
N PHE A 38 12.41 -7.98 -4.41
CA PHE A 38 13.21 -8.71 -5.40
C PHE A 38 13.20 -8.16 -6.83
N GLY A 39 12.81 -6.89 -7.06
CA GLY A 39 13.08 -6.18 -8.33
C GLY A 39 12.29 -6.69 -9.53
N SER A 40 11.00 -7.02 -9.32
CA SER A 40 10.09 -7.35 -10.42
C SER A 40 9.24 -6.17 -10.90
N ALA A 41 9.29 -5.04 -10.16
CA ALA A 41 8.55 -3.81 -10.42
C ALA A 41 7.02 -4.01 -10.62
N LYS A 42 6.47 -5.10 -10.07
CA LYS A 42 5.05 -5.43 -10.16
C LYS A 42 4.18 -4.59 -9.23
N LYS A 43 4.74 -4.15 -8.11
CA LYS A 43 4.08 -3.26 -7.14
C LYS A 43 4.98 -2.12 -6.80
N GLY A 44 4.48 -0.91 -6.96
CA GLY A 44 5.26 0.27 -6.71
C GLY A 44 4.56 1.53 -7.13
N MET A 45 5.31 2.62 -7.03
CA MET A 45 4.87 3.93 -7.40
C MET A 45 6.00 4.65 -8.10
N LEU A 46 5.66 5.35 -9.16
CA LEU A 46 6.51 6.33 -9.79
C LEU A 46 5.94 7.72 -9.59
N VAL A 47 6.84 8.66 -9.41
CA VAL A 47 6.55 10.07 -9.32
C VAL A 47 7.40 10.74 -10.38
N THR A 48 6.75 11.33 -11.37
CA THR A 48 7.39 12.19 -12.36
C THR A 48 7.17 13.65 -11.98
N ASP A 49 7.71 14.56 -12.76
CA ASP A 49 7.40 15.99 -12.71
C ASP A 49 5.97 16.33 -13.16
N GLN A 50 5.24 15.39 -13.78
CA GLN A 50 3.88 15.63 -14.28
C GLN A 50 2.79 14.77 -13.63
N ARG A 51 3.13 13.59 -13.08
CA ARG A 51 2.13 12.64 -12.57
C ARG A 51 2.70 11.66 -11.56
N ILE A 52 1.78 11.03 -10.84
CA ILE A 52 2.02 9.83 -10.04
C ILE A 52 1.44 8.64 -10.78
N ILE A 53 2.19 7.54 -10.82
CA ILE A 53 1.77 6.28 -11.43
C ILE A 53 1.91 5.19 -10.38
N VAL A 54 0.83 4.47 -10.10
CA VAL A 54 0.80 3.37 -9.15
C VAL A 54 0.62 2.07 -9.90
N TYR A 55 1.46 1.10 -9.57
CA TYR A 55 1.45 -0.25 -10.07
C TYR A 55 0.94 -1.18 -8.96
N ASP A 56 -0.11 -1.92 -9.25
CA ASP A 56 -0.51 -3.10 -8.49
C ASP A 56 -0.56 -4.33 -9.41
N ASP A 57 -0.71 -5.53 -8.85
CA ASP A 57 -0.68 -6.80 -9.58
C ASP A 57 -1.68 -6.87 -10.75
N GLU A 58 -2.77 -6.10 -10.67
CA GLU A 58 -3.92 -6.20 -11.58
C GLU A 58 -4.10 -4.95 -12.46
N GLU A 59 -3.59 -3.79 -12.04
CA GLU A 59 -3.93 -2.52 -12.67
C GLU A 59 -2.78 -1.50 -12.58
N GLN A 60 -2.63 -0.70 -13.64
CA GLN A 60 -1.82 0.50 -13.64
C GLN A 60 -2.75 1.71 -13.56
N ARG A 61 -2.61 2.52 -12.51
CA ARG A 61 -3.34 3.77 -12.35
C ARG A 61 -2.37 4.94 -12.45
N SER A 62 -2.75 6.00 -13.15
CA SER A 62 -1.93 7.22 -13.24
C SER A 62 -2.76 8.45 -13.01
N VAL A 63 -2.23 9.41 -12.27
CA VAL A 63 -2.88 10.67 -11.93
C VAL A 63 -1.95 11.83 -12.25
N ARG A 64 -2.36 12.71 -13.15
CA ARG A 64 -1.60 13.95 -13.44
C ARG A 64 -1.80 14.97 -12.34
N TYR A 65 -0.77 15.72 -12.00
CA TYR A 65 -0.87 16.76 -10.97
C TYR A 65 -1.90 17.84 -11.31
N ALA A 66 -2.04 18.17 -12.60
CA ALA A 66 -3.06 19.10 -13.07
C ALA A 66 -4.51 18.63 -12.84
N GLN A 67 -4.71 17.35 -12.52
CA GLN A 67 -6.03 16.76 -12.23
C GLN A 67 -6.25 16.57 -10.72
N LEU A 68 -5.26 16.90 -9.88
CA LEU A 68 -5.38 16.79 -8.44
C LEU A 68 -5.98 18.05 -7.85
N THR A 69 -7.00 17.88 -7.02
CA THR A 69 -7.58 18.96 -6.20
C THR A 69 -6.77 19.16 -4.92
N TYR A 70 -6.34 18.06 -4.30
CA TYR A 70 -5.49 18.11 -3.11
C TYR A 70 -4.73 16.80 -2.90
N ALA A 71 -3.63 16.90 -2.13
CA ALA A 71 -2.83 15.79 -1.65
C ALA A 71 -2.45 16.02 -0.18
N TYR A 72 -2.70 15.04 0.68
CA TYR A 72 -2.27 15.07 2.09
C TYR A 72 -1.98 13.66 2.60
N TRP A 73 -1.26 13.55 3.71
CA TRP A 73 -1.07 12.26 4.36
C TRP A 73 -1.62 12.25 5.80
N ILE A 74 -2.03 11.06 6.24
CA ILE A 74 -2.49 10.78 7.60
C ILE A 74 -1.67 9.63 8.20
N ALA A 75 -1.43 9.69 9.51
CA ALA A 75 -0.91 8.57 10.28
C ALA A 75 -2.05 7.60 10.62
N LEU A 76 -1.87 6.31 10.39
CA LEU A 76 -2.85 5.28 10.75
C LEU A 76 -2.54 4.73 12.14
N ASP A 77 -1.33 4.18 12.28
CA ASP A 77 -0.76 3.61 13.48
C ASP A 77 0.76 3.61 13.27
N ALA A 78 1.53 4.37 14.04
CA ALA A 78 2.97 4.49 13.78
C ALA A 78 3.63 3.09 13.72
N PRO A 79 4.40 2.77 12.66
CA PRO A 79 4.96 3.68 11.66
C PRO A 79 4.16 3.78 10.34
N HIS A 80 2.90 3.37 10.25
CA HIS A 80 2.13 3.35 9.02
C HIS A 80 1.43 4.68 8.71
N TYR A 81 1.56 5.11 7.46
CA TYR A 81 1.01 6.34 6.92
C TYR A 81 0.23 6.06 5.63
N LYS A 82 -0.74 6.92 5.34
CA LYS A 82 -1.58 6.90 4.14
C LYS A 82 -1.53 8.27 3.47
N LEU A 83 -1.00 8.36 2.26
CA LEU A 83 -1.12 9.50 1.36
C LEU A 83 -2.42 9.36 0.57
N VAL A 84 -3.25 10.40 0.64
CA VAL A 84 -4.53 10.53 -0.05
C VAL A 84 -4.37 11.58 -1.14
N LEU A 85 -4.68 11.19 -2.37
CA LEU A 85 -4.70 12.07 -3.53
C LEU A 85 -6.13 12.09 -4.07
N THR A 86 -6.71 13.28 -4.22
CA THR A 86 -8.09 13.43 -4.69
C THR A 86 -8.13 14.17 -6.01
N HIS A 87 -8.90 13.61 -6.94
CA HIS A 87 -9.15 14.19 -8.26
C HIS A 87 -10.08 15.41 -8.23
N ASP A 88 -10.05 16.18 -9.31
CA ASP A 88 -11.00 17.25 -9.66
C ASP A 88 -12.46 16.79 -9.67
N ASP A 89 -12.70 15.53 -10.01
CA ASP A 89 -14.04 14.93 -9.96
C ASP A 89 -14.56 14.68 -8.53
N GLY A 90 -13.71 14.77 -7.50
CA GLY A 90 -14.06 14.51 -6.10
C GLY A 90 -14.46 13.06 -5.78
N THR A 91 -14.42 12.16 -6.76
CA THR A 91 -14.90 10.77 -6.65
C THR A 91 -13.77 9.75 -6.59
N SER A 92 -12.57 10.10 -7.06
CA SER A 92 -11.44 9.18 -7.12
C SER A 92 -10.39 9.51 -6.06
N GLU A 93 -10.25 8.63 -5.06
CA GLU A 93 -9.15 8.66 -4.10
C GLU A 93 -8.06 7.65 -4.51
N LEU A 94 -6.83 8.12 -4.68
CA LEU A 94 -5.65 7.25 -4.74
C LEU A 94 -4.99 7.21 -3.37
N ASN A 95 -5.01 6.01 -2.77
CA ASN A 95 -4.53 5.77 -1.42
C ASN A 95 -3.19 5.02 -1.46
N ILE A 96 -2.11 5.70 -1.03
CA ILE A 96 -0.75 5.15 -1.02
C ILE A 96 -0.32 4.96 0.43
N TYR A 97 0.00 3.72 0.79
CA TYR A 97 0.48 3.40 2.13
C TYR A 97 2.01 3.44 2.17
N THR A 98 2.62 3.82 3.29
CA THR A 98 4.09 3.70 3.50
C THR A 98 4.40 3.71 4.99
N ASN A 99 5.60 3.27 5.35
CA ASN A 99 6.11 3.32 6.71
C ASN A 99 7.10 4.48 6.96
N ASP A 100 7.23 5.39 5.99
CA ASP A 100 8.22 6.47 5.99
C ASP A 100 7.54 7.83 5.74
N ALA A 101 7.33 8.59 6.82
CA ALA A 101 6.73 9.91 6.76
C ALA A 101 7.58 10.91 5.96
N ALA A 102 8.91 10.85 6.06
CA ALA A 102 9.78 11.79 5.37
C ALA A 102 9.71 11.64 3.85
N HIS A 103 9.45 10.42 3.36
CA HIS A 103 9.14 10.20 1.95
C HIS A 103 7.81 10.84 1.54
N LEU A 104 6.77 10.77 2.39
CA LEU A 104 5.48 11.40 2.09
C LEU A 104 5.58 12.91 2.06
N ASP A 105 6.31 13.53 2.99
CA ASP A 105 6.52 14.98 3.02
C ASP A 105 7.13 15.46 1.70
N ARG A 106 8.17 14.78 1.21
CA ARG A 106 8.78 15.10 -0.09
C ARG A 106 7.83 14.93 -1.26
N ILE A 107 7.03 13.86 -1.29
CA ILE A 107 6.06 13.65 -2.37
C ILE A 107 5.00 14.76 -2.35
N VAL A 108 4.51 15.12 -1.17
CA VAL A 108 3.55 16.20 -1.00
C VAL A 108 4.17 17.54 -1.42
N GLU A 109 5.40 17.85 -1.04
CA GLU A 109 6.12 19.05 -1.48
C GLU A 109 6.34 19.10 -3.00
N LEU A 110 6.58 17.95 -3.64
CA LEU A 110 6.73 17.86 -5.09
C LEU A 110 5.42 18.08 -5.82
N ILE A 111 4.35 17.42 -5.36
CA ILE A 111 2.99 17.74 -5.81
C ILE A 111 2.75 19.23 -5.59
N ARG A 112 3.29 19.80 -4.50
CA ARG A 112 3.10 21.20 -4.16
C ARG A 112 3.67 22.19 -5.13
N ALA A 113 4.89 21.93 -5.55
CA ALA A 113 5.57 22.77 -6.51
C ALA A 113 4.91 22.73 -7.91
N GLN A 114 4.14 21.68 -8.22
CA GLN A 114 3.60 21.43 -9.56
C GLN A 114 2.10 21.74 -9.70
N ALA A 115 1.34 21.69 -8.60
CA ALA A 115 -0.08 22.05 -8.58
C ALA A 115 -0.28 23.57 -8.59
N ALA A 116 -1.38 24.06 -9.19
CA ALA A 116 -1.70 25.49 -9.23
C ALA A 116 -1.84 26.04 -7.79
N PRO A 117 -1.02 27.03 -7.36
CA PRO A 117 -0.89 27.41 -5.95
C PRO A 117 -2.19 27.89 -5.28
N ASP A 118 -3.06 28.57 -6.02
CA ASP A 118 -4.23 29.25 -5.46
C ASP A 118 -5.39 28.29 -5.18
N ALA A 119 -5.63 27.33 -6.07
CA ALA A 119 -6.72 26.36 -5.93
C ALA A 119 -6.56 25.45 -4.70
N TRP A 120 -5.33 25.32 -4.22
CA TRP A 120 -5.02 24.34 -3.20
C TRP A 120 -4.98 24.88 -1.78
N ARG A 121 -4.73 26.18 -1.58
CA ARG A 121 -4.81 26.77 -0.24
C ARG A 121 -6.21 26.64 0.35
N ASP A 122 -7.22 26.86 -0.49
CA ASP A 122 -8.62 26.70 -0.11
C ASP A 122 -8.98 25.23 0.10
N ALA A 123 -8.48 24.34 -0.76
CA ALA A 123 -8.69 22.90 -0.62
C ALA A 123 -7.96 22.29 0.58
N GLU A 124 -6.79 22.80 0.96
CA GLU A 124 -6.02 22.35 2.13
C GLU A 124 -6.70 22.78 3.43
N ALA A 125 -7.22 24.01 3.49
CA ALA A 125 -8.05 24.46 4.62
C ALA A 125 -9.30 23.58 4.75
N ALA A 126 -10.04 23.36 3.66
CA ALA A 126 -11.22 22.50 3.67
C ALA A 126 -10.89 21.03 4.02
N ALA A 127 -9.76 20.50 3.54
CA ALA A 127 -9.31 19.15 3.85
C ALA A 127 -8.84 19.00 5.29
N SER A 128 -8.25 20.05 5.88
CA SER A 128 -7.88 20.11 7.30
C SER A 128 -9.12 20.05 8.18
N ASP A 129 -10.13 20.86 7.89
CA ASP A 129 -11.40 20.87 8.63
C ASP A 129 -12.10 19.50 8.52
N ALA A 130 -12.21 18.94 7.31
CA ALA A 130 -12.77 17.60 7.08
C ALA A 130 -11.92 16.48 7.72
N ARG A 131 -10.61 16.68 7.90
CA ARG A 131 -9.73 15.74 8.60
C ARG A 131 -10.01 15.78 10.10
N GLU A 132 -10.12 16.96 10.69
CA GLU A 132 -10.46 17.10 12.11
C GLU A 132 -11.83 16.49 12.41
N GLU A 133 -12.82 16.71 11.55
CA GLU A 133 -14.16 16.13 11.68
C GLU A 133 -14.14 14.60 11.59
N ARG A 134 -13.46 14.01 10.58
CA ARG A 134 -13.33 12.55 10.45
C ARG A 134 -12.54 11.92 11.59
N ILE A 135 -11.49 12.58 12.09
CA ILE A 135 -10.76 12.11 13.28
C ILE A 135 -11.68 12.15 14.50
N ALA A 136 -12.47 13.20 14.67
CA ALA A 136 -13.44 13.31 15.76
C ALA A 136 -14.54 12.24 15.66
N GLU A 137 -15.06 11.97 14.46
CA GLU A 137 -16.04 10.90 14.20
C GLU A 137 -15.44 9.50 14.46
N ALA A 138 -14.25 9.22 13.93
CA ALA A 138 -13.56 7.95 14.16
C ALA A 138 -13.22 7.76 15.65
N ALA A 139 -12.81 8.82 16.34
CA ALA A 139 -12.60 8.80 17.79
C ALA A 139 -13.91 8.58 18.56
N ALA A 140 -15.03 9.15 18.10
CA ALA A 140 -16.35 8.92 18.68
C ALA A 140 -16.80 7.45 18.50
N VAL A 141 -16.61 6.87 17.31
CA VAL A 141 -16.88 5.44 17.04
C VAL A 141 -15.97 4.54 17.88
N ALA A 142 -14.68 4.89 18.00
CA ALA A 142 -13.74 4.17 18.86
C ALA A 142 -14.11 4.30 20.36
N SER A 143 -14.72 5.41 20.76
CA SER A 143 -15.16 5.68 22.13
C SER A 143 -16.45 4.94 22.53
N ASP A 144 -17.23 4.43 21.56
CA ASP A 144 -18.30 3.42 21.82
C ASP A 144 -17.72 2.01 22.09
N GLY A 145 -16.39 1.89 22.04
CA GLY A 145 -15.67 1.43 23.24
C GLY A 145 -15.83 -0.05 23.60
N ARG A 146 -15.97 -0.93 22.62
CA ARG A 146 -15.51 -2.31 22.83
C ARG A 146 -14.42 -2.62 21.82
N PRO A 147 -13.13 -2.39 22.14
CA PRO A 147 -12.08 -3.08 21.42
C PRO A 147 -12.46 -4.55 21.33
N ILE A 148 -12.25 -5.17 20.17
CA ILE A 148 -12.33 -6.64 20.07
C ILE A 148 -11.30 -7.16 21.06
N ARG A 149 -11.80 -7.57 22.23
CA ARG A 149 -10.97 -8.15 23.26
C ARG A 149 -10.56 -9.51 22.73
N VAL A 150 -9.32 -9.60 22.28
CA VAL A 150 -8.70 -10.88 21.97
C VAL A 150 -8.48 -11.60 23.29
N ASN A 151 -9.50 -12.32 23.73
CA ASN A 151 -9.38 -13.18 24.89
C ASN A 151 -8.64 -14.44 24.45
N SER A 152 -7.45 -14.66 25.01
CA SER A 152 -6.80 -15.96 24.88
C SER A 152 -7.64 -16.99 25.63
N ALA A 153 -8.33 -17.85 24.89
CA ALA A 153 -9.17 -18.91 25.45
C ALA A 153 -8.57 -20.28 25.08
N PRO A 154 -7.48 -20.71 25.76
CA PRO A 154 -6.74 -21.93 25.40
C PRO A 154 -7.57 -23.22 25.59
N HIS A 155 -8.75 -23.12 26.23
CA HIS A 155 -9.67 -24.24 26.48
C HIS A 155 -10.85 -24.28 25.50
N ILE A 156 -10.92 -23.36 24.55
CA ILE A 156 -11.94 -23.38 23.50
C ILE A 156 -11.32 -24.04 22.28
N ASP A 157 -11.77 -25.26 21.98
CA ASP A 157 -11.42 -25.91 20.73
C ASP A 157 -12.01 -25.09 19.56
N PRO A 158 -11.19 -24.66 18.59
CA PRO A 158 -11.71 -23.93 17.44
C PRO A 158 -12.67 -24.83 16.67
N LEU A 159 -13.75 -24.27 16.15
CA LEU A 159 -14.63 -24.99 15.23
C LEU A 159 -14.21 -24.73 13.79
N CYS A 160 -14.39 -25.73 12.93
CA CYS A 160 -14.25 -25.54 11.50
C CYS A 160 -15.35 -24.58 11.00
N PRO A 161 -15.02 -23.45 10.34
CA PRO A 161 -16.02 -22.50 9.84
C PRO A 161 -16.87 -23.04 8.70
N HIS A 162 -16.55 -24.24 8.19
CA HIS A 162 -17.24 -24.83 7.05
C HIS A 162 -18.18 -25.98 7.39
N CYS A 163 -17.91 -26.70 8.48
CA CYS A 163 -18.69 -27.88 8.89
C CYS A 163 -18.93 -27.97 10.40
N GLU A 164 -18.51 -26.93 11.15
CA GLU A 164 -18.72 -26.77 12.60
C GLU A 164 -18.13 -27.89 13.47
N ALA A 165 -17.34 -28.79 12.89
CA ALA A 165 -16.65 -29.84 13.63
C ALA A 165 -15.54 -29.23 14.50
N PRO A 166 -15.35 -29.70 15.76
CA PRO A 166 -14.22 -29.32 16.59
C PRO A 166 -12.88 -29.63 15.90
N LEU A 167 -11.97 -28.66 15.91
CA LEU A 167 -10.63 -28.74 15.33
C LEU A 167 -9.59 -28.98 16.43
N GLN A 168 -9.31 -30.25 16.70
CA GLN A 168 -8.17 -30.66 17.54
C GLN A 168 -6.85 -30.72 16.75
N SER A 169 -6.95 -30.78 15.42
CA SER A 169 -5.82 -30.76 14.51
C SER A 169 -6.24 -30.15 13.17
N VAL A 170 -5.24 -29.73 12.39
CA VAL A 170 -5.42 -29.34 10.99
C VAL A 170 -4.52 -30.21 10.13
N ASN A 171 -4.99 -30.59 8.94
CA ASN A 171 -4.13 -31.22 7.96
C ASN A 171 -3.36 -30.15 7.21
N GLU A 172 -2.10 -30.44 6.88
CA GLU A 172 -1.23 -29.56 6.13
C GLU A 172 -0.82 -30.21 4.81
N ARG A 173 -0.73 -29.40 3.76
CA ARG A 173 -0.12 -29.80 2.49
C ARG A 173 0.83 -28.72 2.00
N THR A 174 2.05 -29.13 1.71
CA THR A 174 3.03 -28.29 1.01
C THR A 174 2.62 -28.11 -0.45
N LEU A 175 2.65 -26.86 -0.91
CA LEU A 175 2.55 -26.51 -2.32
C LEU A 175 3.93 -26.11 -2.82
N ASP A 176 4.39 -26.81 -3.86
CA ASP A 176 5.62 -26.45 -4.56
C ASP A 176 5.41 -25.15 -5.33
N GLY A 177 6.38 -24.24 -5.21
CA GLY A 177 6.37 -22.97 -5.91
C GLY A 177 7.80 -22.47 -6.14
N LEU A 178 7.98 -21.68 -7.20
CA LEU A 178 9.28 -21.12 -7.58
C LEU A 178 9.86 -20.12 -6.54
N LEU A 179 9.06 -19.61 -5.61
CA LEU A 179 9.41 -18.52 -4.69
C LEU A 179 9.07 -18.88 -3.22
N GLY A 180 9.70 -19.94 -2.73
CA GLY A 180 9.56 -20.40 -1.34
C GLY A 180 8.43 -21.41 -1.12
N VAL A 181 8.31 -21.86 0.12
CA VAL A 181 7.39 -22.95 0.50
C VAL A 181 6.07 -22.37 0.99
N ARG A 182 4.97 -22.80 0.38
CA ARG A 182 3.61 -22.45 0.81
C ARG A 182 2.95 -23.67 1.43
N TYR A 183 2.21 -23.45 2.49
CA TYR A 183 1.45 -24.50 3.16
C TYR A 183 -0.04 -24.15 3.09
N VAL A 184 -0.85 -25.17 2.81
CA VAL A 184 -2.31 -25.08 2.86
C VAL A 184 -2.77 -25.91 4.05
N TYR A 185 -3.53 -25.28 4.94
CA TYR A 185 -4.16 -25.95 6.07
C TYR A 185 -5.62 -26.25 5.73
N PHE A 186 -6.08 -27.48 5.98
CA PHE A 186 -7.45 -27.90 5.70
C PHE A 186 -8.04 -28.73 6.83
N CYS A 187 -9.36 -28.66 6.96
CA CYS A 187 -10.09 -29.37 8.00
C CYS A 187 -9.98 -30.89 7.78
N PRO A 188 -9.66 -31.70 8.81
CA PRO A 188 -9.60 -33.16 8.67
C PRO A 188 -10.96 -33.79 8.34
N SER A 189 -12.06 -33.20 8.83
CA SER A 189 -13.41 -33.74 8.64
C SER A 189 -13.98 -33.45 7.26
N CYS A 190 -13.97 -32.18 6.81
CA CYS A 190 -14.61 -31.77 5.56
C CYS A 190 -13.64 -31.48 4.40
N ARG A 191 -12.32 -31.47 4.66
CA ARG A 191 -11.24 -31.20 3.69
C ARG A 191 -11.26 -29.81 3.02
N LYS A 192 -12.10 -28.89 3.49
CA LYS A 192 -12.09 -27.50 3.03
C LYS A 192 -10.91 -26.73 3.62
N VAL A 193 -10.40 -25.76 2.86
CA VAL A 193 -9.24 -24.93 3.22
C VAL A 193 -9.62 -24.00 4.38
N LEU A 194 -8.77 -23.98 5.40
CA LEU A 194 -8.89 -23.13 6.59
C LEU A 194 -7.96 -21.91 6.53
N GLY A 195 -6.84 -22.03 5.83
CA GLY A 195 -5.87 -20.95 5.68
C GLY A 195 -4.68 -21.37 4.85
N MET A 196 -3.85 -20.37 4.51
CA MET A 196 -2.59 -20.57 3.80
C MET A 196 -1.49 -19.81 4.52
N SER A 197 -0.31 -20.42 4.65
CA SER A 197 0.89 -19.72 5.09
C SER A 197 1.94 -19.73 3.99
N HIS A 198 2.75 -18.68 3.94
CA HIS A 198 3.92 -18.61 3.10
C HIS A 198 5.13 -18.43 4.01
N ARG A 199 6.02 -19.42 4.01
CA ARG A 199 7.32 -19.26 4.64
C ARG A 199 8.26 -18.69 3.60
N GLN A 200 8.54 -17.39 3.70
CA GLN A 200 9.69 -16.81 3.01
C GLN A 200 10.93 -17.52 3.57
N GLY A 201 11.48 -18.45 2.81
CA GLY A 201 12.81 -18.97 3.09
C GLY A 201 13.78 -17.80 2.92
N TYR A 202 14.47 -17.42 3.99
CA TYR A 202 15.66 -16.57 3.88
C TYR A 202 16.70 -17.39 3.12
N LEU A 203 16.77 -17.24 1.80
CA LEU A 203 17.93 -17.68 1.02
C LEU A 203 19.08 -16.74 1.39
N LEU A 204 19.87 -17.13 2.38
CA LEU A 204 21.31 -16.86 2.38
C LEU A 204 21.93 -17.93 1.48
N SER A 205 22.04 -17.62 0.19
CA SER A 205 22.94 -18.31 -0.75
C SER A 205 23.60 -17.27 -1.63
#